data_AF-D7B078-F1
#
_entry.id   AF-D7B078-F1
#
_cell.length_a   1.000
_cell.length_b   1.000
_cell.length_c   1.000
_cell.angle_alpha   90.00
_cell.angle_beta   90.00
_cell.angle_gamma   90.00
#
_symmetry.space_group_name_H-M   'P 1'
#
loop_
_entity.id
_entity.type
_entity.pdbx_description
1 polymer ?
#
loop_
_entity_poly.entity_id
_entity_poly.type
_entity_poly.pdbx_seq_one_letter_code
_entity_poly.pdbx_strand_id
1 'polypeptide(L)'
;METGVVSGIVFALLSCAAYTAAAVAQRRLAVRVAGPLTGGGQLAALLRHPLWWLSLLFNGGRAGFQVAAVSNAPLTVVQPLGVLVLVFGIPWSARLGGRRVTREEWRGAAFTSLALGVLLVVTVTGGQGGVLDDTGSVVVGGGTTALLLATAWAAGRVRSAAWRSYLLAGAAGVAFGVSSATVKTAVAVIGETGAVGLVHASSLATPVIAVLGLFLAQAAYQGMELGAPLGITTFANPVSATVVGVAFMGETYAGGWIGGAVAVVCALLAAYGIRLLTVPQGPAPAPEPEGRRESESVTGEH
;
A
#
# COMPACT_ATOMS: atom_id res chain seq x y z
N MET A 1 -32.58 -0.37 8.42
CA MET A 1 -31.12 -0.32 8.25
C MET A 1 -30.82 -0.88 6.88
N GLU A 2 -30.47 0.02 5.97
CA GLU A 2 -30.80 -0.04 4.54
C GLU A 2 -29.94 -1.04 3.75
N THR A 3 -30.55 -1.76 2.81
CA THR A 3 -29.88 -2.68 1.88
C THR A 3 -28.65 -2.06 1.21
N GLY A 4 -28.65 -0.74 0.96
CA GLY A 4 -27.50 0.01 0.45
C GLY A 4 -26.27 -0.03 1.36
N VAL A 5 -26.44 0.11 2.68
CA VAL A 5 -25.32 0.06 3.64
C VAL A 5 -24.66 -1.32 3.64
N VAL A 6 -25.45 -2.38 3.57
CA VAL A 6 -24.95 -3.77 3.49
C VAL A 6 -24.16 -3.97 2.18
N SER A 7 -24.70 -3.52 1.05
CA SER A 7 -23.99 -3.57 -0.23
C SER A 7 -22.69 -2.77 -0.21
N GLY A 8 -22.67 -1.59 0.42
CA GLY A 8 -21.46 -0.79 0.58
C GLY A 8 -20.39 -1.47 1.44
N ILE A 9 -20.78 -2.13 2.53
CA ILE A 9 -19.87 -2.94 3.36
C ILE A 9 -19.29 -4.10 2.54
N VAL A 10 -20.13 -4.82 1.77
CA VAL A 10 -19.67 -5.92 0.92
C VAL A 10 -18.67 -5.44 -0.12
N PHE A 11 -18.93 -4.32 -0.79
CA PHE A 11 -17.98 -3.74 -1.76
C PHE A 11 -16.68 -3.28 -1.09
N ALA A 12 -16.72 -2.73 0.12
CA ALA A 12 -15.51 -2.38 0.86
C ALA A 12 -14.66 -3.62 1.20
N LEU A 13 -15.30 -4.73 1.60
CA LEU A 13 -14.60 -6.00 1.85
C LEU A 13 -14.01 -6.58 0.56
N LEU A 14 -14.73 -6.53 -0.56
CA LEU A 14 -14.24 -6.96 -1.86
C LEU A 14 -13.06 -6.10 -2.34
N SER A 15 -13.09 -4.78 -2.10
CA SER A 15 -11.98 -3.86 -2.35
C SER A 15 -10.73 -4.28 -1.56
N CYS A 16 -10.89 -4.60 -0.28
CA CYS A 16 -9.79 -5.08 0.57
C CYS A 16 -9.21 -6.41 0.10
N ALA A 17 -10.09 -7.35 -0.27
CA ALA A 17 -9.70 -8.66 -0.79
C ALA A 17 -8.94 -8.53 -2.12
N ALA A 18 -9.43 -7.68 -3.03
CA ALA A 18 -8.79 -7.39 -4.30
C ALA A 18 -7.41 -6.75 -4.09
N TYR A 19 -7.28 -5.80 -3.16
CA TYR A 19 -5.97 -5.20 -2.87
C TYR A 19 -4.97 -6.22 -2.33
N THR A 20 -5.42 -7.07 -1.41
CA THR A 20 -4.60 -8.15 -0.84
C THR A 20 -4.16 -9.12 -1.94
N ALA A 21 -5.08 -9.52 -2.82
CA ALA A 21 -4.78 -10.41 -3.95
C ALA A 21 -3.77 -9.77 -4.92
N ALA A 22 -3.88 -8.47 -5.19
CA ALA A 22 -2.89 -7.75 -5.98
C ALA A 22 -1.50 -7.79 -5.32
N ALA A 23 -1.39 -7.42 -4.05
CA ALA A 23 -0.12 -7.40 -3.32
C ALA A 23 0.52 -8.79 -3.27
N VAL A 24 -0.29 -9.84 -3.09
CA VAL A 24 0.14 -11.25 -3.14
C VAL A 24 0.65 -11.65 -4.52
N ALA A 25 -0.06 -11.29 -5.59
CA ALA A 25 0.36 -11.56 -6.95
C ALA A 25 1.70 -10.86 -7.25
N GLN A 26 1.86 -9.61 -6.79
CA GLN A 26 3.12 -8.88 -6.92
C GLN A 26 4.25 -9.55 -6.14
N ARG A 27 4.01 -9.94 -4.89
CA ARG A 27 5.02 -10.65 -4.09
C ARG A 27 5.43 -11.99 -4.71
N ARG A 28 4.47 -12.80 -5.17
CA ARG A 28 4.76 -14.06 -5.86
C ARG A 28 5.56 -13.84 -7.13
N LEU A 29 5.27 -12.77 -7.87
CA LEU A 29 6.05 -12.38 -9.03
C LEU A 29 7.47 -11.96 -8.65
N ALA A 30 7.65 -11.18 -7.58
CA ALA A 30 8.96 -10.76 -7.08
C ALA A 30 9.84 -11.92 -6.61
N VAL A 31 9.24 -13.04 -6.14
CA VAL A 31 9.99 -14.27 -5.83
C VAL A 31 10.44 -14.98 -7.12
N ARG A 32 9.60 -15.00 -8.15
CA ARG A 32 9.91 -15.65 -9.44
C ARG A 32 10.90 -14.84 -10.28
N VAL A 33 10.86 -13.52 -10.16
CA VAL A 33 11.74 -12.56 -10.84
C VAL A 33 12.61 -11.88 -9.77
N ALA A 34 13.59 -12.61 -9.26
CA ALA A 34 14.42 -12.21 -8.13
C ALA A 34 15.54 -11.20 -8.48
N GLY A 35 15.79 -10.95 -9.77
CA GLY A 35 16.85 -10.05 -10.23
C GLY A 35 16.44 -8.56 -10.21
N PRO A 36 17.39 -7.62 -10.04
CA PRO A 36 17.09 -6.19 -10.07
C PRO A 36 16.35 -5.79 -11.36
N LEU A 37 15.32 -4.96 -11.23
CA LEU A 37 14.53 -4.42 -12.35
C LEU A 37 15.26 -3.30 -13.12
N THR A 38 16.59 -3.41 -13.26
CA THR A 38 17.45 -2.44 -13.94
C THR A 38 17.81 -2.87 -15.37
N GLY A 39 17.60 -4.16 -15.71
CA GLY A 39 17.88 -4.72 -17.03
C GLY A 39 16.61 -4.93 -17.86
N GLY A 40 16.71 -4.70 -19.18
CA GLY A 40 15.59 -4.90 -20.12
C GLY A 40 15.06 -6.34 -20.14
N GLY A 41 15.92 -7.34 -19.87
CA GLY A 41 15.52 -8.75 -19.79
C GLY A 41 14.60 -9.06 -18.61
N GLN A 42 14.91 -8.54 -17.42
CA GLN A 42 14.10 -8.71 -16.21
C GLN A 42 12.78 -7.95 -16.31
N LEU A 43 12.80 -6.75 -16.91
CA LEU A 43 11.59 -6.00 -17.20
C LEU A 43 10.67 -6.76 -18.17
N ALA A 44 11.24 -7.33 -19.24
CA ALA A 44 10.49 -8.14 -20.18
C ALA A 44 9.95 -9.44 -19.53
N ALA A 45 10.73 -10.09 -18.67
CA ALA A 45 10.29 -11.27 -17.92
C ALA A 45 9.10 -10.93 -16.99
N LEU A 46 9.15 -9.77 -16.33
CA LEU A 46 8.07 -9.27 -15.50
C LEU A 46 6.80 -9.00 -16.31
N LEU A 47 6.90 -8.26 -17.42
CA LEU A 47 5.76 -7.90 -18.27
C LEU A 47 5.13 -9.10 -18.99
N ARG A 48 5.92 -10.16 -19.25
CA ARG A 48 5.42 -11.42 -19.83
C ARG A 48 4.77 -12.34 -18.81
N HIS A 49 5.00 -12.14 -17.52
CA HIS A 49 4.47 -13.03 -16.51
C HIS A 49 2.99 -12.71 -16.20
N PRO A 50 2.08 -13.70 -16.22
CA PRO A 50 0.64 -13.47 -16.07
C PRO A 50 0.27 -12.83 -14.72
N LEU A 51 1.05 -13.09 -13.66
CA LEU A 51 0.86 -12.46 -12.35
C LEU A 51 0.99 -10.93 -12.37
N TRP A 52 1.74 -10.35 -13.31
CA TRP A 52 1.81 -8.89 -13.47
C TRP A 52 0.44 -8.32 -13.84
N TRP A 53 -0.14 -8.85 -14.91
CA TRP A 53 -1.46 -8.46 -15.39
C TRP A 53 -2.57 -8.79 -14.39
N LEU A 54 -2.47 -9.93 -13.72
CA LEU A 54 -3.40 -10.29 -12.65
C LEU A 54 -3.35 -9.29 -11.49
N SER A 55 -2.16 -8.81 -11.10
CA SER A 55 -2.04 -7.78 -10.06
C SER A 55 -2.63 -6.44 -10.49
N LEU A 56 -2.53 -6.11 -11.77
CA LEU A 56 -3.12 -4.91 -12.35
C LEU A 56 -4.65 -5.01 -12.40
N LEU A 57 -5.17 -6.17 -12.81
CA LEU A 57 -6.60 -6.48 -12.80
C LEU A 57 -7.18 -6.37 -11.39
N PHE A 58 -6.52 -6.94 -10.38
CA PHE A 58 -6.96 -6.82 -9.00
C PHE A 58 -6.90 -5.38 -8.47
N ASN A 59 -5.91 -4.58 -8.88
CA ASN A 59 -5.88 -3.15 -8.54
C ASN A 59 -7.01 -2.36 -9.20
N GLY A 60 -7.34 -2.66 -10.47
CA GLY A 60 -8.50 -2.08 -11.16
C GLY A 60 -9.81 -2.49 -10.49
N GLY A 61 -9.97 -3.78 -10.19
CA GLY A 61 -11.13 -4.30 -9.47
C GLY A 61 -11.30 -3.67 -8.08
N ARG A 62 -10.20 -3.50 -7.33
CA ARG A 62 -10.18 -2.75 -6.06
C ARG A 62 -10.73 -1.34 -6.24
N ALA A 63 -10.24 -0.59 -7.23
CA ALA A 63 -10.73 0.76 -7.50
C ALA A 63 -12.24 0.76 -7.84
N GLY A 64 -12.70 -0.17 -8.68
CA GLY A 64 -14.11 -0.32 -9.02
C GLY A 64 -14.99 -0.63 -7.79
N PHE A 65 -14.59 -1.58 -6.95
CA PHE A 65 -15.29 -1.88 -5.71
C PHE A 65 -15.28 -0.72 -4.73
N GLN A 66 -14.19 0.05 -4.67
CA GLN A 66 -14.12 1.23 -3.80
C GLN A 66 -15.14 2.30 -4.22
N VAL A 67 -15.26 2.56 -5.53
CA VAL A 67 -16.27 3.49 -6.05
C VAL A 67 -17.67 2.98 -5.71
N ALA A 68 -17.96 1.70 -5.97
CA ALA A 68 -19.24 1.09 -5.64
C ALA A 68 -19.57 1.18 -4.14
N ALA A 69 -18.58 0.98 -3.26
CA ALA A 69 -18.76 1.09 -1.81
C ALA A 69 -19.21 2.49 -1.39
N VAL A 70 -18.52 3.52 -1.88
CA VAL A 70 -18.81 4.92 -1.54
C VAL A 70 -20.15 5.38 -2.15
N SER A 71 -20.56 4.82 -3.28
CA SER A 71 -21.89 5.10 -3.86
C SER A 71 -23.05 4.49 -3.07
N ASN A 72 -22.80 3.43 -2.28
CA ASN A 72 -23.85 2.68 -1.58
C ASN A 72 -23.86 2.91 -0.06
N ALA A 73 -22.74 3.34 0.53
CA ALA A 73 -22.64 3.59 1.96
C ALA A 73 -21.86 4.88 2.27
N PRO A 74 -22.18 5.58 3.37
CA PRO A 74 -21.45 6.75 3.82
C PRO A 74 -19.95 6.45 4.00
N LEU A 75 -19.09 7.44 3.68
CA LEU A 75 -17.64 7.36 3.87
C LEU A 75 -17.24 6.98 5.30
N THR A 76 -17.99 7.44 6.29
CA THR A 76 -17.83 7.09 7.71
C THR A 76 -17.99 5.58 8.00
N VAL A 77 -18.68 4.84 7.14
CA VAL A 77 -18.82 3.37 7.22
C VAL A 77 -17.74 2.67 6.39
N VAL A 78 -17.38 3.23 5.23
CA VAL A 78 -16.46 2.59 4.26
C VAL A 78 -14.99 2.76 4.64
N GLN A 79 -14.58 3.94 5.15
CA GLN A 79 -13.18 4.23 5.48
C GLN A 79 -12.61 3.31 6.58
N PRO A 80 -13.32 3.02 7.68
CA PRO A 80 -12.85 2.06 8.69
C PRO A 80 -12.70 0.63 8.18
N LEU A 81 -13.35 0.28 7.06
CA LEU A 81 -13.22 -1.06 6.46
C LEU A 81 -11.98 -1.18 5.57
N GLY A 82 -11.52 -0.10 4.93
CA GLY A 82 -10.29 -0.10 4.12
C GLY A 82 -9.04 -0.51 4.92
N VAL A 83 -9.09 -0.24 6.21
CA VAL A 83 -8.13 -0.65 7.23
C VAL A 83 -7.98 -2.18 7.35
N LEU A 84 -9.01 -2.94 6.98
CA LEU A 84 -9.02 -4.41 7.02
C LEU A 84 -8.06 -5.03 6.00
N VAL A 85 -7.57 -4.28 5.02
CA VAL A 85 -6.49 -4.71 4.12
C VAL A 85 -5.31 -5.28 4.89
N LEU A 86 -4.87 -4.62 5.96
CA LEU A 86 -3.73 -5.10 6.76
C LEU A 86 -4.12 -6.31 7.62
N VAL A 87 -5.35 -6.29 8.17
CA VAL A 87 -5.94 -7.35 8.98
C VAL A 87 -6.10 -8.66 8.21
N PHE A 88 -6.47 -8.60 6.92
CA PHE A 88 -6.57 -9.77 6.04
C PHE A 88 -5.26 -10.08 5.31
N GLY A 89 -4.48 -9.06 4.96
CA GLY A 89 -3.24 -9.19 4.21
C GLY A 89 -2.16 -9.95 4.95
N ILE A 90 -2.05 -9.75 6.27
CA ILE A 90 -1.02 -10.39 7.11
C ILE A 90 -1.29 -11.90 7.29
N PRO A 91 -2.50 -12.35 7.68
CA PRO A 91 -2.84 -13.78 7.72
C PRO A 91 -2.69 -14.48 6.38
N TRP A 92 -3.06 -13.81 5.29
CA TRP A 92 -2.92 -14.36 3.95
C TRP A 92 -1.44 -14.48 3.55
N SER A 93 -0.61 -13.48 3.86
CA SER A 93 0.85 -13.55 3.71
C SER A 93 1.47 -14.69 4.50
N ALA A 94 1.08 -14.86 5.77
CA ALA A 94 1.63 -15.89 6.63
C ALA A 94 1.29 -17.30 6.12
N ARG A 95 0.05 -17.52 5.68
CA ARG A 95 -0.38 -18.78 5.04
C ARG A 95 0.43 -19.09 3.77
N LEU A 96 0.71 -18.08 2.96
CA LEU A 96 1.52 -18.24 1.73
C LEU A 96 2.99 -18.55 2.01
N GLY A 97 3.52 -18.06 3.14
CA GLY A 97 4.86 -18.37 3.62
C GLY A 97 4.94 -19.65 4.45
N GLY A 98 3.84 -20.40 4.62
CA GLY A 98 3.80 -21.61 5.45
C GLY A 98 4.02 -21.35 6.94
N ARG A 99 3.82 -20.12 7.42
CA ARG A 99 4.07 -19.72 8.82
C ARG A 99 2.80 -19.24 9.53
N ARG A 100 2.84 -19.25 10.86
CA ARG A 100 1.79 -18.66 11.70
C ARG A 100 2.03 -17.16 11.86
N VAL A 101 0.94 -16.39 11.97
CA VAL A 101 1.02 -14.94 12.29
C VAL A 101 1.37 -14.79 13.77
N THR A 102 2.35 -13.96 14.07
CA THR A 102 2.79 -13.67 15.44
C THR A 102 1.85 -12.67 16.12
N ARG A 103 1.84 -12.64 17.46
CA ARG A 103 1.06 -11.64 18.23
C ARG A 103 1.49 -10.20 17.93
N GLU A 104 2.76 -9.99 17.61
CA GLU A 104 3.32 -8.67 17.33
C GLU A 104 2.92 -8.16 15.96
N GLU A 105 2.86 -9.04 14.95
CA GLU A 105 2.30 -8.70 13.64
C GLU A 105 0.82 -8.32 13.74
N TRP A 106 0.04 -9.03 14.56
CA TRP A 106 -1.35 -8.67 14.84
C TRP A 106 -1.48 -7.31 15.52
N ARG A 107 -0.61 -7.00 16.48
CA ARG A 107 -0.58 -5.69 17.14
C ARG A 107 -0.17 -4.59 16.17
N GLY A 108 0.88 -4.81 15.38
CA GLY A 108 1.35 -3.87 14.36
C GLY A 108 0.27 -3.60 13.29
N ALA A 109 -0.42 -4.64 12.84
CA ALA A 109 -1.59 -4.53 11.98
C ALA A 109 -2.65 -3.64 12.63
N ALA A 110 -3.11 -3.99 13.84
CA ALA A 110 -4.16 -3.27 14.55
C ALA A 110 -3.83 -1.80 14.80
N PHE A 111 -2.60 -1.47 15.21
CA PHE A 111 -2.15 -0.09 15.43
C PHE A 111 -2.11 0.71 14.13
N THR A 112 -1.48 0.15 13.08
CA THR A 112 -1.40 0.82 11.76
C THR A 112 -2.79 1.03 11.20
N SER A 113 -3.63 0.02 11.36
CA SER A 113 -5.02 0.00 10.95
C SER A 113 -5.85 1.09 11.62
N LEU A 114 -5.85 1.13 12.95
CA LEU A 114 -6.60 2.12 13.73
C LEU A 114 -6.10 3.54 13.44
N ALA A 115 -4.79 3.72 13.42
CA ALA A 115 -4.16 5.01 13.15
C ALA A 115 -4.54 5.55 11.76
N LEU A 116 -4.53 4.70 10.74
CA LEU A 116 -4.93 5.08 9.40
C LEU A 116 -6.43 5.41 9.29
N GLY A 117 -7.28 4.64 9.97
CA GLY A 117 -8.71 4.91 10.03
C GLY A 117 -9.02 6.28 10.64
N VAL A 118 -8.36 6.62 11.75
CA VAL A 118 -8.52 7.94 12.38
C VAL A 118 -7.96 9.06 11.51
N LEU A 119 -6.77 8.87 10.91
CA LEU A 119 -6.19 9.84 9.98
C LEU A 119 -7.18 10.21 8.88
N LEU A 120 -7.75 9.20 8.23
CA LEU A 120 -8.69 9.35 7.13
C LEU A 120 -9.98 10.11 7.50
N VAL A 121 -10.50 9.88 8.72
CA VAL A 121 -11.68 10.58 9.24
C VAL A 121 -11.38 12.06 9.52
N VAL A 122 -10.16 12.36 9.97
CA VAL A 122 -9.76 13.73 10.33
C VAL A 122 -9.32 14.53 9.10
N THR A 123 -8.84 13.87 8.05
CA THR A 123 -8.56 14.49 6.75
C THR A 123 -9.81 14.77 5.91
N VAL A 124 -11.02 14.72 6.48
CA VAL A 124 -12.24 15.11 5.75
C VAL A 124 -12.20 16.62 5.49
N THR A 125 -11.79 16.98 4.28
CA THR A 125 -11.91 18.31 3.71
C THR A 125 -13.37 18.71 3.72
N GLY A 126 -13.69 19.87 4.30
CA GLY A 126 -15.00 20.49 4.16
C GLY A 126 -15.28 20.83 2.71
N GLY A 127 -15.86 19.90 1.94
CA GLY A 127 -16.61 20.10 0.69
C GLY A 127 -15.93 20.77 -0.51
N GLN A 128 -14.78 21.41 -0.38
CA GLN A 128 -14.17 22.27 -1.41
C GLN A 128 -12.64 22.19 -1.40
N GLY A 129 -12.07 20.98 -1.32
CA GLY A 129 -10.65 20.83 -1.65
C GLY A 129 -10.45 21.15 -3.14
N GLY A 130 -9.59 22.10 -3.46
CA GLY A 130 -9.32 22.56 -4.82
C GLY A 130 -8.66 21.49 -5.71
N VAL A 131 -8.31 21.89 -6.94
CA VAL A 131 -7.46 21.12 -7.86
C VAL A 131 -6.07 21.73 -7.88
N LEU A 132 -5.07 21.00 -8.39
CA LEU A 132 -3.76 21.59 -8.65
C LEU A 132 -3.91 22.65 -9.74
N ASP A 133 -3.33 23.83 -9.53
CA ASP A 133 -3.15 24.81 -10.59
C ASP A 133 -2.13 24.31 -11.63
N ASP A 134 -1.94 25.05 -12.72
CA ASP A 134 -1.03 24.65 -13.80
C ASP A 134 0.41 24.48 -13.29
N THR A 135 0.87 25.44 -12.46
CA THR A 135 2.20 25.40 -11.87
C THR A 135 2.35 24.24 -10.89
N GLY A 136 1.39 24.05 -9.99
CA GLY A 136 1.33 22.94 -9.06
C GLY A 136 1.30 21.59 -9.77
N SER A 137 0.58 21.48 -10.88
CA SER A 137 0.54 20.26 -11.70
C SER A 137 1.92 19.89 -12.25
N VAL A 138 2.67 20.88 -12.76
CA VAL A 138 4.03 20.67 -13.28
C VAL A 138 5.02 20.37 -12.15
N VAL A 139 4.96 21.13 -11.05
CA VAL A 139 5.88 20.98 -9.90
C VAL A 139 5.66 19.65 -9.18
N VAL A 140 4.40 19.30 -8.88
CA VAL A 140 4.06 18.03 -8.22
C VAL A 140 4.35 16.86 -9.15
N GLY A 141 3.96 16.96 -10.42
CA GLY A 141 4.16 15.89 -11.41
C GLY A 141 5.65 15.61 -11.68
N GLY A 142 6.38 16.65 -12.08
CA GLY A 142 7.81 16.59 -12.40
C GLY A 142 8.67 16.33 -11.16
N GLY A 143 8.40 17.02 -10.06
CA GLY A 143 9.12 16.86 -8.79
C GLY A 143 8.96 15.46 -8.20
N THR A 144 7.74 14.91 -8.22
CA THR A 144 7.52 13.53 -7.77
C THR A 144 8.21 12.54 -8.67
N THR A 145 8.12 12.69 -10.00
CA THR A 145 8.83 11.81 -10.94
C THR A 145 10.35 11.82 -10.68
N ALA A 146 10.94 13.01 -10.50
CA ALA A 146 12.36 13.14 -10.18
C ALA A 146 12.71 12.49 -8.83
N LEU A 147 11.88 12.68 -7.79
CA LEU A 147 12.04 12.04 -6.48
C LEU A 147 12.02 10.51 -6.59
N LEU A 148 11.08 9.95 -7.34
CA LEU A 148 10.96 8.50 -7.52
C LEU A 148 12.18 7.91 -8.24
N LEU A 149 12.66 8.58 -9.30
CA LEU A 149 13.86 8.17 -10.02
C LEU A 149 15.12 8.27 -9.16
N ALA A 150 15.27 9.37 -8.41
CA ALA A 150 16.37 9.55 -7.46
C ALA A 150 16.34 8.48 -6.36
N THR A 151 15.15 8.14 -5.85
CA THR A 151 14.99 7.10 -4.83
C THR A 151 15.30 5.72 -5.38
N ALA A 152 14.89 5.40 -6.62
CA ALA A 152 15.26 4.17 -7.30
C ALA A 152 16.78 4.03 -7.45
N TRP A 153 17.45 5.12 -7.85
CA TRP A 153 18.89 5.19 -8.00
C TRP A 153 19.63 5.05 -6.66
N ALA A 154 19.13 5.70 -5.61
CA ALA A 154 19.69 5.62 -4.26
C ALA A 154 19.52 4.20 -3.69
N ALA A 155 18.34 3.59 -3.88
CA ALA A 155 18.05 2.22 -3.44
C ALA A 155 19.01 1.20 -4.07
N GLY A 156 19.47 1.42 -5.31
CA GLY A 156 20.50 0.60 -5.95
C GLY A 156 21.86 0.61 -5.24
N ARG A 157 22.13 1.59 -4.37
CA ARG A 157 23.36 1.70 -3.56
C ARG A 157 23.21 1.17 -2.14
N VAL A 158 21.99 0.86 -1.71
CA VAL A 158 21.72 0.38 -0.34
C VAL A 158 22.07 -1.10 -0.25
N ARG A 159 23.04 -1.43 0.60
CA ARG A 159 23.51 -2.82 0.77
C ARG A 159 22.52 -3.69 1.56
N SER A 160 21.76 -3.09 2.49
CA SER A 160 20.77 -3.82 3.27
C SER A 160 19.49 -4.04 2.46
N ALA A 161 19.13 -5.30 2.23
CA ALA A 161 17.91 -5.67 1.51
C ALA A 161 16.64 -5.09 2.17
N ALA A 162 16.62 -5.04 3.51
CA ALA A 162 15.51 -4.47 4.28
C ALA A 162 15.37 -2.97 4.05
N TRP A 163 16.44 -2.19 4.24
CA TRP A 163 16.40 -0.74 4.01
C TRP A 163 16.11 -0.39 2.55
N ARG A 164 16.67 -1.14 1.60
CA ARG A 164 16.36 -1.00 0.18
C ARG A 164 14.86 -1.17 -0.06
N SER A 165 14.27 -2.22 0.49
CA SER A 165 12.83 -2.48 0.38
C SER A 165 11.99 -1.38 1.01
N TYR A 166 12.35 -0.89 2.19
CA TYR A 166 11.61 0.16 2.88
C TYR A 166 11.62 1.48 2.12
N LEU A 167 12.76 1.86 1.55
CA LEU A 167 12.88 3.04 0.70
C LEU A 167 12.01 2.92 -0.57
N LEU A 168 12.05 1.77 -1.24
CA LEU A 168 11.26 1.51 -2.44
C LEU A 168 9.76 1.46 -2.15
N ALA A 169 9.35 0.84 -1.03
CA ALA A 169 7.97 0.80 -0.57
C ALA A 169 7.45 2.19 -0.20
N GLY A 170 8.27 3.00 0.47
CA GLY A 170 7.95 4.39 0.79
C GLY A 170 7.74 5.21 -0.47
N ALA A 171 8.66 5.11 -1.43
CA ALA A 171 8.54 5.78 -2.72
C ALA A 171 7.32 5.32 -3.52
N ALA A 172 7.01 4.02 -3.52
CA ALA A 172 5.79 3.49 -4.15
C ALA A 172 4.53 4.07 -3.51
N GLY A 173 4.48 4.14 -2.17
CA GLY A 173 3.38 4.78 -1.45
C GLY A 173 3.23 6.25 -1.83
N VAL A 174 4.34 7.01 -1.83
CA VAL A 174 4.36 8.41 -2.26
C VAL A 174 3.79 8.55 -3.67
N ALA A 175 4.25 7.71 -4.61
CA ALA A 175 3.78 7.70 -5.99
C ALA A 175 2.25 7.51 -6.07
N PHE A 176 1.70 6.54 -5.33
CA PHE A 176 0.26 6.29 -5.34
C PHE A 176 -0.55 7.44 -4.74
N GLY A 177 -0.08 8.07 -3.66
CA GLY A 177 -0.79 9.19 -3.05
C GLY A 177 -0.76 10.46 -3.89
N VAL A 178 0.41 10.79 -4.45
CA VAL A 178 0.53 11.92 -5.39
C VAL A 178 -0.30 11.66 -6.65
N SER A 179 -0.28 10.42 -7.17
CA SER A 179 -1.11 10.05 -8.32
C SER A 179 -2.60 10.24 -8.05
N SER A 180 -3.07 10.08 -6.81
CA SER A 180 -4.47 10.36 -6.46
C SER A 180 -4.82 11.85 -6.62
N ALA A 181 -3.93 12.74 -6.20
CA ALA A 181 -4.10 14.18 -6.34
C ALA A 181 -4.05 14.64 -7.81
N THR A 182 -3.14 14.07 -8.61
CA THR A 182 -3.06 14.36 -10.05
C THR A 182 -4.25 13.78 -10.81
N VAL A 183 -4.77 12.60 -10.42
CA VAL A 183 -6.01 12.05 -10.98
C VAL A 183 -7.19 12.96 -10.70
N LYS A 184 -7.35 13.45 -9.47
CA LYS A 184 -8.43 14.39 -9.09
C LYS A 184 -8.41 15.62 -10.00
N THR A 185 -7.24 16.20 -10.20
CA THR A 185 -7.03 17.35 -11.11
C THR A 185 -7.30 16.98 -12.57
N ALA A 186 -6.78 15.83 -13.04
CA ALA A 186 -6.97 15.37 -14.41
C ALA A 186 -8.46 15.17 -14.74
N VAL A 187 -9.22 14.52 -13.85
CA VAL A 187 -10.65 14.31 -14.03
C VAL A 187 -11.42 15.63 -14.09
N ALA A 188 -11.09 16.59 -13.21
CA ALA A 188 -11.72 17.91 -13.23
C ALA A 188 -11.46 18.64 -14.55
N VAL A 189 -10.19 18.73 -14.97
CA VAL A 189 -9.82 19.43 -16.21
C VAL A 189 -10.38 18.74 -17.45
N ILE A 190 -10.40 17.41 -17.50
CA ILE A 190 -11.05 16.66 -18.60
C ILE A 190 -12.56 16.90 -18.61
N GLY A 191 -13.20 16.97 -17.44
CA GLY A 191 -14.62 17.29 -17.34
C GLY A 191 -14.96 18.68 -17.87
N GLU A 192 -14.07 19.65 -17.64
CA GLU A 192 -14.26 21.05 -18.06
C GLU A 192 -13.88 21.28 -19.54
N THR A 193 -12.81 20.66 -20.01
CA THR A 193 -12.18 20.97 -21.32
C THR A 193 -12.25 19.83 -22.33
N GLY A 194 -12.86 18.70 -21.97
CA GLY A 194 -12.98 17.52 -22.81
C GLY A 194 -11.63 16.92 -23.17
N ALA A 195 -11.43 16.61 -24.46
CA ALA A 195 -10.22 15.96 -24.95
C ALA A 195 -8.94 16.80 -24.73
N VAL A 196 -9.05 18.13 -24.66
CA VAL A 196 -7.91 19.02 -24.39
C VAL A 196 -7.32 18.74 -23.00
N GLY A 197 -8.16 18.38 -22.02
CA GLY A 197 -7.71 18.03 -20.68
C GLY A 197 -6.82 16.79 -20.63
N LEU A 198 -6.78 15.97 -21.68
CA LEU A 198 -5.89 14.80 -21.75
C LEU A 198 -4.41 15.19 -21.84
N VAL A 199 -4.10 16.36 -22.40
CA VAL A 199 -2.71 16.86 -22.51
C VAL A 199 -2.30 17.76 -21.34
N HIS A 200 -3.18 17.97 -20.37
CA HIS A 200 -2.86 18.71 -19.16
C HIS A 200 -1.76 18.01 -18.36
N ALA A 201 -0.89 18.78 -17.69
CA ALA A 201 0.28 18.25 -16.98
C ALA A 201 -0.10 17.17 -15.95
N SER A 202 -1.19 17.36 -15.20
CA SER A 202 -1.67 16.35 -14.25
C SER A 202 -2.18 15.07 -14.92
N SER A 203 -2.81 15.17 -16.10
CA SER A 203 -3.29 14.03 -16.88
C SER A 203 -2.13 13.19 -17.43
N LEU A 204 -1.05 13.85 -17.86
CA LEU A 204 0.16 13.18 -18.35
C LEU A 204 1.01 12.61 -17.21
N ALA A 205 1.14 13.32 -16.09
CA ALA A 205 1.94 12.89 -14.94
C ALA A 205 1.33 11.68 -14.23
N THR A 206 0.00 11.60 -14.16
CA THR A 206 -0.74 10.51 -13.49
C THR A 206 -0.27 9.10 -13.89
N PRO A 207 -0.33 8.69 -15.17
CA PRO A 207 0.07 7.35 -15.57
C PRO A 207 1.57 7.12 -15.35
N VAL A 208 2.43 8.13 -15.54
CA VAL A 208 3.87 8.03 -15.33
C VAL A 208 4.18 7.71 -13.86
N ILE A 209 3.63 8.50 -12.94
CA ILE A 209 3.84 8.32 -11.50
C ILE A 209 3.26 6.98 -11.04
N ALA A 210 2.04 6.62 -11.47
CA ALA A 210 1.40 5.37 -11.09
C ALA A 210 2.21 4.14 -11.55
N VAL A 211 2.71 4.15 -12.80
CA VAL A 211 3.52 3.05 -13.36
C VAL A 211 4.86 2.95 -12.66
N LEU A 212 5.55 4.07 -12.42
CA LEU A 212 6.78 4.08 -11.62
C LEU A 212 6.53 3.51 -10.22
N GLY A 213 5.45 3.93 -9.56
CA GLY A 213 5.02 3.41 -8.26
C GLY A 213 4.83 1.89 -8.25
N LEU A 214 4.22 1.33 -9.31
CA LEU A 214 4.06 -0.12 -9.45
C LEU A 214 5.39 -0.86 -9.60
N PHE A 215 6.34 -0.33 -10.37
CA PHE A 215 7.67 -0.92 -10.49
C PHE A 215 8.46 -0.84 -9.19
N LEU A 216 8.36 0.28 -8.47
CA LEU A 216 8.96 0.44 -7.15
C LEU A 216 8.36 -0.52 -6.13
N ALA A 217 7.04 -0.69 -6.12
CA ALA A 217 6.35 -1.66 -5.26
C ALA A 217 6.81 -3.08 -5.54
N GLN A 218 6.93 -3.47 -6.82
CA GLN A 218 7.49 -4.77 -7.20
C GLN A 218 8.92 -4.96 -6.70
N ALA A 219 9.79 -3.97 -6.93
CA ALA A 219 11.17 -4.01 -6.49
C ALA A 219 11.29 -4.07 -4.95
N ALA A 220 10.34 -3.48 -4.22
CA ALA A 220 10.27 -3.52 -2.77
C ALA A 220 9.96 -4.93 -2.23
N TYR A 221 9.17 -5.73 -2.95
CA TYR A 221 8.87 -7.11 -2.57
C TYR A 221 10.00 -8.11 -2.88
N GLN A 222 11.06 -7.71 -3.59
CA GLN A 222 12.19 -8.59 -3.88
C GLN A 222 13.02 -8.87 -2.62
N GLY A 223 13.06 -10.14 -2.20
CA GLY A 223 13.83 -10.58 -1.03
C GLY A 223 13.20 -10.27 0.34
N MET A 224 11.96 -9.79 0.39
CA MET A 224 11.29 -9.40 1.64
C MET A 224 9.93 -10.09 1.81
N GLU A 225 9.51 -10.31 3.05
CA GLU A 225 8.14 -10.73 3.36
C GLU A 225 7.12 -9.64 3.02
N LEU A 226 5.85 -10.01 2.79
CA LEU A 226 4.81 -9.08 2.34
C LEU A 226 4.54 -7.95 3.36
N GLY A 227 4.60 -8.25 4.65
CA GLY A 227 4.08 -7.40 5.73
C GLY A 227 4.69 -6.00 5.77
N ALA A 228 6.02 -5.90 5.92
CA ALA A 228 6.69 -4.61 6.07
C ALA A 228 6.56 -3.69 4.83
N PRO A 229 6.86 -4.15 3.59
CA PRO A 229 6.72 -3.29 2.40
C PRO A 229 5.26 -2.88 2.14
N LEU A 230 4.30 -3.77 2.37
CA LEU A 230 2.88 -3.46 2.22
C LEU A 230 2.43 -2.41 3.25
N GLY A 231 2.85 -2.54 4.51
CA GLY A 231 2.55 -1.59 5.56
C GLY A 231 3.12 -0.20 5.27
N ILE A 232 4.39 -0.13 4.86
CA ILE A 232 5.06 1.13 4.49
C ILE A 232 4.34 1.81 3.32
N THR A 233 4.03 1.05 2.25
CA THR A 233 3.34 1.58 1.07
C THR A 233 1.95 2.12 1.44
N THR A 234 1.22 1.36 2.26
CA THR A 234 -0.15 1.67 2.70
C THR A 234 -0.20 2.91 3.60
N PHE A 235 0.87 3.17 4.36
CA PHE A 235 1.01 4.36 5.18
C PHE A 235 1.47 5.59 4.39
N ALA A 236 2.50 5.45 3.56
CA ALA A 236 3.09 6.56 2.83
C ALA A 236 2.12 7.18 1.80
N ASN A 237 1.21 6.37 1.24
CA ASN A 237 0.20 6.83 0.29
C ASN A 237 -0.74 7.92 0.85
N PRO A 238 -1.55 7.67 1.90
CA PRO A 238 -2.43 8.68 2.46
C PRO A 238 -1.68 9.88 3.03
N VAL A 239 -0.47 9.69 3.57
CA VAL A 239 0.38 10.79 4.03
C VAL A 239 0.79 11.69 2.86
N SER A 240 1.29 11.14 1.75
CA SER A 240 1.69 11.96 0.61
C SER A 240 0.50 12.64 -0.07
N ALA A 241 -0.64 11.96 -0.17
CA ALA A 241 -1.89 12.55 -0.66
C ALA A 241 -2.30 13.76 0.19
N THR A 242 -2.24 13.63 1.52
CA THR A 242 -2.55 14.73 2.45
C THR A 242 -1.58 15.89 2.29
N VAL A 243 -0.27 15.61 2.18
CA VAL A 243 0.75 16.66 1.98
C VAL A 243 0.48 17.44 0.70
N VAL A 244 0.17 16.76 -0.40
CA VAL A 244 -0.16 17.43 -1.68
C VAL A 244 -1.46 18.23 -1.56
N GLY A 245 -2.50 17.64 -0.96
CA GLY A 245 -3.78 18.30 -0.77
C GLY A 245 -3.64 19.60 0.01
N VAL A 246 -2.96 19.57 1.15
CA VAL A 246 -2.76 20.75 2.02
C VAL A 246 -1.84 21.79 1.37
N ALA A 247 -0.73 21.36 0.78
CA ALA A 247 0.28 22.29 0.27
C ALA A 247 -0.08 22.92 -1.08
N PHE A 248 -0.79 22.21 -1.96
CA PHE A 248 -1.03 22.64 -3.35
C PHE A 248 -2.50 22.76 -3.73
N MET A 249 -3.42 22.12 -3.00
CA MET A 249 -4.85 22.12 -3.35
C MET A 249 -5.70 22.92 -2.35
N GLY A 250 -5.06 23.60 -1.39
CA GLY A 250 -5.74 24.40 -0.37
C GLY A 250 -6.58 23.57 0.60
N GLU A 251 -6.30 22.28 0.74
CA GLU A 251 -7.06 21.41 1.65
C GLU A 251 -6.70 21.70 3.10
N THR A 252 -7.70 21.64 3.98
CA THR A 252 -7.52 21.84 5.42
C THR A 252 -8.07 20.66 6.21
N TYR A 253 -7.45 20.36 7.34
CA TYR A 253 -7.94 19.34 8.27
C TYR A 253 -9.29 19.73 8.87
N ALA A 254 -10.16 18.74 9.06
CA ALA A 254 -11.40 18.92 9.82
C ALA A 254 -11.07 19.41 11.24
N GLY A 255 -11.63 20.54 11.65
CA GLY A 255 -11.33 21.14 12.96
C GLY A 255 -10.02 21.94 13.04
N GLY A 256 -9.40 22.28 11.91
CA GLY A 256 -8.23 23.16 11.85
C GLY A 256 -6.97 22.55 12.48
N TRP A 257 -6.29 23.29 13.35
CA TRP A 257 -5.05 22.84 13.99
C TRP A 257 -5.23 21.58 14.85
N ILE A 258 -6.42 21.37 15.42
CA ILE A 258 -6.74 20.16 16.20
C ILE A 258 -6.74 18.94 15.28
N GLY A 259 -7.35 19.05 14.10
CA GLY A 259 -7.31 17.99 13.10
C GLY A 259 -5.88 17.71 12.62
N GLY A 260 -5.06 18.75 12.44
CA GLY A 260 -3.64 18.61 12.14
C GLY A 260 -2.86 17.86 13.23
N ALA A 261 -3.10 18.19 14.51
CA ALA A 261 -2.46 17.50 15.63
C ALA A 261 -2.87 16.01 15.71
N VAL A 262 -4.15 15.70 15.50
CA VAL A 262 -4.63 14.32 15.45
C VAL A 262 -4.00 13.57 14.27
N ALA A 263 -3.88 14.20 13.10
CA ALA A 263 -3.21 13.61 11.94
C ALA A 263 -1.75 13.25 12.24
N VAL A 264 -1.01 14.12 12.95
CA VAL A 264 0.37 13.85 13.40
C VAL A 264 0.41 12.66 14.36
N VAL A 265 -0.48 12.60 15.35
CA VAL A 265 -0.55 11.48 16.30
C VAL A 265 -0.84 10.16 15.56
N CYS A 266 -1.76 10.17 14.62
CA CYS A 266 -2.04 9.01 13.77
C CYS A 266 -0.82 8.61 12.93
N ALA A 267 -0.11 9.58 12.34
CA ALA A 267 1.11 9.30 11.59
C ALA A 267 2.17 8.60 12.46
N LEU A 268 2.35 9.06 13.70
CA LEU A 268 3.28 8.46 14.67
C LEU A 268 2.84 7.05 15.10
N LEU A 269 1.55 6.84 15.35
CA LEU A 269 1.01 5.52 15.72
C LEU A 269 1.14 4.51 14.57
N ALA A 270 0.92 4.93 13.33
CA ALA A 270 1.11 4.09 12.17
C ALA A 270 2.59 3.77 11.93
N ALA A 271 3.49 4.75 12.08
CA ALA A 271 4.93 4.51 12.03
C ALA A 271 5.39 3.51 13.11
N TYR A 272 4.81 3.58 14.31
CA TYR A 272 5.04 2.61 15.38
C TYR A 272 4.51 1.21 15.03
N GLY A 273 3.29 1.10 14.48
CA GLY A 273 2.74 -0.17 14.01
C GLY A 273 3.57 -0.80 12.90
N ILE A 274 4.07 -0.01 11.96
CA ILE A 274 5.00 -0.46 10.91
C ILE A 274 6.33 -0.91 11.50
N ARG A 275 6.87 -0.20 12.50
CA ARG A 275 8.07 -0.64 13.20
C ARG A 275 7.89 -2.05 13.75
N LEU A 276 6.75 -2.34 14.38
CA LEU A 276 6.43 -3.70 14.87
C LEU A 276 6.37 -4.74 13.75
N LEU A 277 5.97 -4.35 12.52
CA LEU A 277 5.99 -5.22 11.34
C LEU A 277 7.39 -5.40 10.72
N THR A 278 8.33 -4.50 11.01
CA THR A 278 9.69 -4.49 10.42
C THR A 278 10.75 -5.20 11.26
N VAL A 279 10.50 -5.46 12.55
CA VAL A 279 11.46 -6.15 13.42
C VAL A 279 11.49 -7.65 13.07
N PRO A 280 12.64 -8.20 12.61
CA PRO A 280 12.76 -9.62 12.33
C PRO A 280 12.52 -10.42 13.61
N GLN A 281 11.56 -11.33 13.57
CA GLN A 281 11.37 -12.30 14.65
C GLN A 281 12.43 -13.40 14.48
N GLY A 282 13.19 -13.67 15.54
CA GLY A 282 14.22 -14.72 15.53
C GLY A 282 13.66 -16.08 15.10
N PRO A 283 14.54 -17.01 14.66
CA PRO A 283 14.12 -18.32 14.16
C PRO A 283 13.17 -19.01 15.15
N ALA A 284 12.05 -19.52 14.62
CA ALA A 284 11.12 -20.32 15.39
C ALA A 284 11.88 -21.45 16.12
N PRO A 285 11.52 -21.77 17.38
CA PRO A 285 12.11 -22.92 18.05
C PRO A 285 11.97 -24.14 17.15
N ALA A 286 13.09 -24.80 16.85
CA ALA A 286 13.05 -26.07 16.13
C ALA A 286 12.09 -27.00 16.90
N PRO A 287 11.23 -27.77 16.21
CA PRO A 287 10.46 -28.81 16.89
C PRO A 287 11.46 -29.66 17.68
N GLU A 288 11.23 -29.78 19.00
CA GLU A 288 12.02 -30.66 19.84
C GLU A 288 12.03 -32.04 19.15
N PRO A 289 13.20 -32.65 18.92
CA PRO A 289 13.23 -34.00 18.39
C PRO A 289 12.44 -34.86 19.34
N GLU A 290 11.34 -35.43 18.85
CA GLU A 290 10.51 -36.39 19.55
C GLU A 290 11.46 -37.45 20.11
N GLY A 291 11.69 -37.36 21.42
CA GLY A 291 12.66 -38.18 22.10
C GLY A 291 12.29 -39.62 21.83
N ARG A 292 13.25 -40.35 21.26
CA ARG A 292 13.34 -41.81 21.23
C ARG A 292 13.01 -42.34 22.63
N ARG A 293 11.73 -42.55 22.91
CA ARG A 293 11.23 -43.45 23.94
C ARG A 293 10.65 -44.64 23.19
N GLU A 294 10.97 -45.83 23.68
CA GLU A 294 10.67 -47.15 23.10
C GLU A 294 11.65 -47.65 22.04
N SER A 295 12.90 -47.85 22.44
CA SER A 295 13.66 -49.02 21.96
C SER A 295 14.63 -49.59 23.01
N GLU A 296 14.31 -49.45 24.30
CA GLU A 296 15.02 -50.09 25.42
C GLU A 296 14.01 -50.73 26.38
N SER A 297 13.27 -51.72 25.88
CA SER A 297 12.78 -52.84 26.70
C SER A 297 12.31 -53.93 25.76
N VAL A 298 13.20 -54.86 25.41
CA VAL A 298 13.01 -56.31 25.24
C VAL A 298 14.25 -56.81 24.48
N THR A 299 15.36 -56.89 25.21
CA THR A 299 16.44 -57.84 24.91
C THR A 299 17.20 -58.05 26.21
N GLY A 300 16.96 -59.18 26.89
CA GLY A 300 17.68 -59.56 28.10
C GLY A 300 16.88 -60.39 29.11
N GLU A 301 16.81 -61.69 28.85
CA GLU A 301 16.88 -62.81 29.82
C GLU A 301 15.90 -62.86 31.02
N HIS A 302 14.90 -63.76 30.95
CA HIS A 302 14.93 -65.11 31.56
C HIS A 302 13.70 -65.93 31.14
#